data_AF-A0A529NS99-F1
#
_entry.id   AF-A0A529NS99-F1
#
_cell.length_a   1.000
_cell.length_b   1.000
_cell.length_c   1.000
_cell.angle_alpha   90.00
_cell.angle_beta   90.00
_cell.angle_gamma   90.00
#
_symmetry.space_group_name_H-M   'P 1'
#
loop_
_entity.id
_entity.type
_entity.pdbx_description
1 polymer ?
#
loop_
_entity_poly.entity_id
_entity_poly.type
_entity_poly.pdbx_seq_one_letter_code
_entity_poly.pdbx_strand_id
1 'polypeptide(L)'
;QPQRTPAETALIDAFGERLSLLPGDGAVMMKRDDAIETIKRGLPSRRVESWHYTDLRRLLNLNPVPDFEPAATAKAMAPVLE
;
A
#
# COMPACT_ATOMS: atom_id res chain seq x y z
N GLN A 1 1.66 11.66 16.77
CA GLN A 1 1.85 10.60 15.75
C GLN A 1 3.07 11.01 14.90
N PRO A 2 3.94 10.08 14.48
CA PRO A 2 5.04 10.42 13.58
C PRO A 2 4.49 11.08 12.30
N GLN A 3 5.22 12.04 11.74
CA GLN A 3 4.83 12.71 10.52
C GLN A 3 4.76 11.70 9.37
N ARG A 4 3.66 11.71 8.61
CA ARG A 4 3.49 10.84 7.43
C ARG A 4 4.45 11.26 6.33
N THR A 5 5.01 10.29 5.62
CA THR A 5 5.78 10.56 4.40
C THR A 5 4.83 10.91 3.24
N PRO A 6 5.32 11.57 2.17
CA PRO A 6 4.53 11.78 0.97
C PRO A 6 3.97 10.47 0.39
N ALA A 7 4.75 9.39 0.41
CA ALA A 7 4.30 8.07 -0.07
C ALA A 7 3.16 7.51 0.78
N GLU A 8 3.20 7.67 2.12
CA GLU A 8 2.11 7.25 3.00
C GLU A 8 0.83 8.02 2.74
N THR A 9 0.94 9.34 2.57
CA THR A 9 -0.20 10.20 2.20
C THR A 9 -0.78 9.77 0.85
N ALA A 10 0.06 9.59 -0.18
CA ALA A 10 -0.38 9.18 -1.50
C ALA A 10 -1.14 7.83 -1.49
N LEU A 11 -0.65 6.84 -0.73
CA LEU A 11 -1.34 5.55 -0.58
C LEU A 11 -2.71 5.69 0.12
N ILE A 12 -2.79 6.51 1.16
CA ILE A 12 -4.02 6.74 1.92
C ILE A 12 -5.06 7.44 1.06
N ASP A 13 -4.66 8.50 0.36
CA ASP A 13 -5.55 9.28 -0.49
C ASP A 13 -6.01 8.44 -1.68
N ALA A 14 -5.08 7.75 -2.35
CA ALA A 14 -5.41 6.91 -3.49
C ALA A 14 -6.40 5.79 -3.15
N PHE A 15 -6.27 5.19 -1.95
CA PHE A 15 -7.22 4.22 -1.44
C PHE A 15 -8.58 4.85 -1.12
N GLY A 16 -8.60 5.99 -0.43
CA GLY A 16 -9.83 6.68 -0.04
C GLY A 16 -10.69 7.08 -1.24
N GLU A 17 -10.08 7.57 -2.31
CA GLU A 17 -10.77 7.95 -3.56
C GLU A 17 -11.45 6.78 -4.27
N ARG A 18 -10.97 5.55 -4.07
CA ARG A 18 -11.32 4.39 -4.91
C ARG A 18 -11.93 3.23 -4.14
N LEU A 19 -12.02 3.31 -2.81
CA LEU A 19 -12.51 2.23 -1.95
C LEU A 19 -13.84 1.63 -2.45
N SER A 20 -14.78 2.48 -2.87
CA SER A 20 -16.10 2.06 -3.39
C SER A 20 -16.05 1.34 -4.74
N LEU A 21 -14.95 1.45 -5.48
CA LEU A 21 -14.74 0.84 -6.79
C LEU A 21 -13.99 -0.49 -6.70
N LEU A 22 -13.41 -0.82 -5.55
CA LEU A 22 -12.60 -2.02 -5.40
C LEU A 22 -13.48 -3.27 -5.28
N PRO A 23 -13.28 -4.31 -6.12
CA PRO A 23 -14.08 -5.52 -6.08
C PRO A 23 -13.84 -6.31 -4.78
N GLY A 24 -14.82 -7.05 -4.28
CA GLY A 24 -14.65 -7.92 -3.12
C GLY A 24 -15.94 -8.08 -2.31
N ASP A 25 -15.95 -9.07 -1.42
CA ASP A 25 -17.02 -9.27 -0.45
C ASP A 25 -16.74 -8.53 0.87
N GLY A 26 -17.63 -8.68 1.86
CA GLY A 26 -17.47 -8.04 3.18
C GLY A 26 -16.18 -8.45 3.92
N ALA A 27 -15.70 -9.68 3.74
CA ALA A 27 -14.46 -10.14 4.38
C ALA A 27 -13.22 -9.49 3.74
N VAL A 28 -13.25 -9.28 2.43
CA VAL A 28 -12.20 -8.51 1.72
C VAL A 28 -12.21 -7.05 2.17
N MET A 29 -13.40 -6.45 2.36
CA MET A 29 -13.53 -5.07 2.82
C MET A 29 -12.90 -4.86 4.21
N MET A 30 -13.19 -5.75 5.18
CA MET A 30 -12.56 -5.70 6.50
C MET A 30 -11.03 -5.76 6.44
N LYS A 31 -10.47 -6.66 5.61
CA LYS A 31 -9.01 -6.78 5.46
C LYS A 31 -8.37 -5.51 4.88
N ARG A 32 -9.08 -4.81 3.98
CA ARG A 32 -8.61 -3.54 3.42
C ARG A 32 -8.61 -2.43 4.46
N ASP A 33 -9.66 -2.38 5.29
CA ASP A 33 -9.74 -1.42 6.39
C ASP A 33 -8.60 -1.64 7.40
N ASP A 34 -8.35 -2.89 7.81
CA ASP A 34 -7.23 -3.20 8.70
C ASP A 34 -5.86 -2.83 8.10
N ALA A 35 -5.70 -3.06 6.79
CA ALA A 35 -4.49 -2.73 6.06
C ALA A 35 -4.26 -1.21 5.99
N ILE A 36 -5.30 -0.42 5.65
CA ILE A 36 -5.15 1.04 5.54
C ILE A 36 -4.93 1.68 6.91
N GLU A 37 -5.55 1.17 7.97
CA GLU A 37 -5.30 1.63 9.34
C GLU A 37 -3.85 1.35 9.76
N THR A 38 -3.26 0.26 9.28
CA THR A 38 -1.83 -0.02 9.49
C THR A 38 -0.94 1.00 8.77
N ILE A 39 -1.24 1.33 7.51
CA ILE A 39 -0.50 2.36 6.76
C ILE A 39 -0.64 3.74 7.41
N LYS A 40 -1.83 4.09 7.94
CA LYS A 40 -2.07 5.35 8.67
C LYS A 40 -1.19 5.52 9.90
N ARG A 41 -0.74 4.42 10.52
CA ARG A 41 0.23 4.41 11.63
C ARG A 41 1.68 4.52 11.18
N GLY A 42 1.94 4.37 9.88
CA GLY A 42 3.24 4.46 9.23
C GLY A 42 3.64 3.14 8.57
N LEU A 43 4.37 3.24 7.46
CA LEU A 43 4.99 2.11 6.80
C LEU A 43 6.08 1.49 7.69
N PRO A 44 6.23 0.16 7.62
CA PRO A 44 7.26 -0.53 8.37
C PRO A 44 8.66 -0.12 7.93
N SER A 45 9.57 -0.15 8.89
CA SER A 45 11.01 0.13 8.71
C SER A 45 11.81 -0.94 9.45
N ARG A 46 13.14 -0.89 9.38
CA ARG A 46 14.05 -1.83 10.07
C ARG A 46 13.91 -1.86 11.60
N ARG A 47 13.15 -0.94 12.20
CA ARG A 47 12.81 -0.94 13.63
C ARG A 47 11.82 -2.05 14.01
N VAL A 48 11.09 -2.58 13.03
CA VAL A 48 10.18 -3.72 13.22
C VAL A 48 10.94 -4.98 12.86
N GLU A 49 10.96 -5.96 13.77
CA GLU A 49 11.78 -7.18 13.61
C GLU A 49 11.46 -7.94 12.32
N SER A 50 10.18 -8.08 11.96
CA SER A 50 9.77 -8.72 10.70
C SER A 50 10.19 -7.97 9.43
N TRP A 51 10.72 -6.75 9.55
CA TRP A 51 11.21 -5.90 8.46
C TRP A 51 12.71 -5.58 8.58
N HIS A 52 13.44 -6.32 9.41
CA HIS A 52 14.86 -6.08 9.67
C HIS A 52 15.69 -5.98 8.38
N TYR A 53 15.36 -6.80 7.39
CA TYR A 53 16.07 -6.89 6.12
C TYR A 53 15.45 -6.06 4.98
N THR A 54 14.34 -5.34 5.21
CA THR A 54 13.67 -4.53 4.17
C THR A 54 13.04 -3.28 4.77
N ASP A 55 13.53 -2.10 4.37
CA ASP A 55 12.98 -0.82 4.83
C ASP A 55 11.95 -0.29 3.84
N LEU A 56 10.69 -0.73 3.96
CA LEU A 56 9.63 -0.33 3.02
C LEU A 56 9.37 1.17 3.06
N ARG A 57 9.35 1.78 4.25
CA ARG A 57 9.16 3.23 4.40
C ARG A 57 10.23 4.01 3.65
N ARG A 58 11.51 3.62 3.77
CA ARG A 58 12.59 4.25 3.00
C ARG A 58 12.45 4.00 1.50
N LEU A 59 12.17 2.75 1.09
CA LEU A 59 12.08 2.39 -0.32
C LEU A 59 10.99 3.17 -1.06
N LEU A 60 9.79 3.28 -0.50
CA LEU A 60 8.69 4.05 -1.10
C LEU A 60 8.88 5.57 -1.00
N ASN A 61 9.71 6.06 -0.07
CA ASN A 61 10.06 7.47 -0.05
C ASN A 61 11.13 7.83 -1.11
N LEU A 62 11.91 6.85 -1.56
CA LEU A 62 12.87 7.00 -2.66
C LEU A 62 12.22 6.78 -4.04
N ASN A 63 11.18 5.94 -4.10
CA ASN A 63 10.42 5.63 -5.30
C ASN A 63 8.98 6.13 -5.14
N PRO A 64 8.60 7.24 -5.78
CA PRO A 64 7.27 7.81 -5.61
C PRO A 64 6.18 6.81 -6.01
N VAL A 65 5.08 6.86 -5.29
CA VAL A 65 3.87 6.11 -5.63
C VAL A 65 3.34 6.71 -6.94
N PRO A 66 3.21 5.92 -8.02
CA PRO A 66 2.70 6.43 -9.28
C PRO A 66 1.23 6.82 -9.13
N ASP A 67 0.82 7.82 -9.92
CA ASP A 67 -0.59 8.20 -10.01
C ASP A 67 -1.43 7.05 -10.59
N PHE A 68 -2.72 7.06 -10.25
CA PHE A 68 -3.64 6.08 -10.79
C PHE A 68 -3.96 6.36 -12.26
N GLU A 69 -3.77 5.34 -13.09
CA GLU A 69 -4.05 5.38 -14.52
C GLU A 69 -5.27 4.49 -14.83
N PRO A 70 -6.47 5.05 -15.10
CA PRO A 70 -7.69 4.26 -15.32
C PRO A 70 -7.60 3.28 -16.49
N ALA A 71 -6.82 3.63 -17.52
CA ALA A 71 -6.60 2.80 -18.69
C ALA A 71 -5.45 1.80 -18.52
N ALA A 72 -4.76 1.80 -17.37
CA ALA A 72 -3.69 0.85 -17.12
C ALA A 72 -4.24 -0.57 -17.06
N THR A 73 -3.69 -1.42 -17.91
CA THR A 73 -4.01 -2.85 -17.92
C THR A 73 -2.90 -3.58 -17.18
N ALA A 74 -3.24 -4.34 -16.14
CA ALA A 74 -2.26 -5.15 -15.43
C ALA A 74 -1.65 -6.19 -16.40
N LYS A 75 -0.33 -6.17 -16.55
CA LYS A 75 0.38 -7.21 -17.30
C LYS A 75 0.32 -8.51 -16.49
N ALA A 76 -0.31 -9.55 -17.04
CA ALA A 76 -0.28 -10.87 -16.44
C ALA A 76 1.18 -11.33 -16.25
N MET A 77 1.54 -11.63 -15.01
CA MET A 77 2.85 -12.20 -14.70
C MET A 77 2.72 -13.72 -14.62
N ALA A 78 3.67 -14.43 -15.22
CA ALA A 78 3.77 -15.87 -15.03
C ALA A 78 4.01 -16.15 -13.53
N PRO A 79 3.44 -17.24 -12.99
CA PRO A 79 3.68 -17.61 -11.61
C PRO A 79 5.18 -17.86 -11.39
N VAL A 80 5.70 -17.41 -10.25
CA VAL A 80 7.13 -17.53 -9.90
C VAL A 80 7.50 -18.99 -9.58
N LEU A 81 6.51 -19.79 -9.22
CA LEU A 81 6.62 -21.21 -8.92
C LEU A 81 5.53 -21.96 -9.69
N GLU A 82 5.84 -23.16 -10.17
CA GLU A 82 4.89 -24.04 -10.89
C GLU A 82 3.76 -24.55 -9.99
#